data_AF-A0A3M1WUB7-F1
#
_entry.id   AF-A0A3M1WUB7-F1
#
_cell.length_a   1.000
_cell.length_b   1.000
_cell.length_c   1.000
_cell.angle_alpha   90.00
_cell.angle_beta   90.00
_cell.angle_gamma   90.00
#
_symmetry.space_group_name_H-M   'P 1'
#
loop_
_entity.id
_entity.type
_entity.pdbx_description
1 polymer ?
#
loop_
_entity_poly.entity_id
_entity_poly.type
_entity_poly.pdbx_seq_one_letter_code
_entity_poly.pdbx_strand_id
1 'polypeptide(L)'
;MNGSFDYICFDTRHADEFRAFLEARGVPYETRPDSKDPEHLVVSVPDDLDDALDEAVEETYERLEREYEQRLKQELIAEDQAEKRVTAISVNLASGETCYVPIPEEMMNRLLRVLSTEEIGELVDAIVSAVEARDTRPICHHVQDD
;
A
#
# COMPACT_ATOMS: atom_id res chain seq x y z
N MET A 1 22.34 -0.94 41.52
CA MET A 1 21.04 -1.33 40.93
C MET A 1 21.38 -1.51 39.47
N ASN A 2 21.42 -2.75 38.97
CA ASN A 2 21.71 -2.97 37.55
C ASN A 2 20.38 -2.69 36.83
N GLY A 3 20.26 -1.50 36.23
CA GLY A 3 19.09 -1.20 35.41
C GLY A 3 19.25 -1.83 34.03
N SER A 4 18.16 -1.87 33.30
CA SER A 4 18.14 -2.33 31.91
C SER A 4 17.17 -1.46 31.12
N PHE A 5 17.57 -1.06 29.93
CA PHE A 5 16.72 -0.41 28.95
C PHE A 5 15.94 -1.45 28.17
N ASP A 6 14.64 -1.24 28.06
CA ASP A 6 13.72 -2.13 27.36
C ASP A 6 13.30 -1.48 26.03
N TYR A 7 13.68 -2.11 24.93
CA TYR A 7 13.37 -1.68 23.57
C TYR A 7 12.28 -2.57 23.00
N ILE A 8 11.19 -1.98 22.48
CA ILE A 8 10.05 -2.74 21.97
C ILE A 8 10.15 -2.83 20.44
N CYS A 9 10.38 -4.03 19.94
CA CYS A 9 10.38 -4.32 18.52
C CYS A 9 8.99 -4.82 18.09
N PHE A 10 8.36 -4.05 17.19
CA PHE A 10 7.01 -4.33 16.68
C PHE A 10 6.95 -5.48 15.66
N ASP A 11 8.10 -5.89 15.11
CA ASP A 11 8.17 -7.00 14.16
C ASP A 11 9.43 -7.86 14.39
N THR A 12 9.39 -9.11 13.93
CA THR A 12 10.49 -10.08 14.11
C THR A 12 11.78 -9.66 13.41
N ARG A 13 11.68 -9.00 12.25
CA ARG A 13 12.81 -8.50 11.48
C ARG A 13 13.48 -7.31 12.17
N HIS A 14 12.72 -6.37 12.74
CA HIS A 14 13.23 -5.29 13.57
C HIS A 14 14.01 -5.87 14.76
N ALA A 15 13.43 -6.86 15.44
CA ALA A 15 14.10 -7.55 16.54
C ALA A 15 15.37 -8.29 16.10
N ASP A 16 15.37 -8.95 14.94
CA ASP A 16 16.55 -9.62 14.38
C ASP A 16 17.67 -8.61 14.04
N GLU A 17 17.33 -7.50 13.38
CA GLU A 17 18.31 -6.48 12.99
C GLU A 17 18.93 -5.80 14.22
N PHE A 18 18.13 -5.51 15.24
CA PHE A 18 18.62 -4.93 16.50
C PHE A 18 19.50 -5.92 17.28
N ARG A 19 19.12 -7.20 17.35
CA ARG A 19 19.97 -8.24 17.96
C ARG A 19 21.30 -8.41 17.25
N ALA A 20 21.29 -8.46 15.91
CA ALA A 20 22.52 -8.55 15.13
C ALA A 20 23.48 -7.38 15.41
N PHE A 21 22.93 -6.17 15.61
CA PHE A 21 23.71 -4.99 16.00
C PHE A 21 24.35 -5.15 17.40
N LEU A 22 23.58 -5.64 18.38
CA LEU A 22 24.05 -5.85 19.75
C LEU A 22 25.12 -6.95 19.81
N GLU A 23 24.89 -8.06 19.10
CA GLU A 23 25.87 -9.17 18.97
C GLU A 23 27.18 -8.70 18.34
N ALA A 24 27.11 -7.91 17.27
CA ALA A 24 28.29 -7.39 16.59
C ALA A 24 29.15 -6.49 17.50
N ARG A 25 28.55 -5.87 18.51
CA ARG A 25 29.22 -5.02 19.50
C ARG A 25 29.53 -5.74 20.81
N GLY A 26 29.16 -7.02 20.93
CA GLY A 26 29.35 -7.81 22.14
C GLY A 26 28.51 -7.32 23.32
N VAL A 27 27.40 -6.62 23.05
CA VAL A 27 26.49 -6.13 24.08
C VAL A 27 25.61 -7.28 24.54
N PRO A 28 25.60 -7.64 25.83
CA PRO A 28 24.69 -8.66 26.34
C PRO A 28 23.26 -8.13 26.29
N TYR A 29 22.32 -8.96 25.84
CA TYR A 29 20.91 -8.62 25.75
C TYR A 29 20.04 -9.81 26.15
N GLU A 30 18.84 -9.51 26.62
CA GLU A 30 17.80 -10.51 26.87
C GLU A 30 16.59 -10.20 25.99
N THR A 31 15.92 -11.22 25.47
CA THR A 31 14.68 -11.04 24.71
C THR A 31 13.52 -11.71 25.39
N ARG A 32 12.39 -11.02 25.46
CA ARG A 32 11.12 -11.55 25.97
C ARG A 32 9.96 -11.06 25.13
N PRO A 33 8.85 -11.82 25.02
CA PRO A 33 7.63 -11.29 24.42
C PRO A 33 7.09 -10.11 25.24
N ASP A 34 6.49 -9.13 24.56
CA ASP A 34 5.87 -8.00 25.24
C ASP A 34 4.63 -8.45 26.04
N SER A 35 4.41 -7.81 27.19
CA SER A 35 3.33 -8.19 28.10
C SER A 35 1.95 -7.72 27.63
N LYS A 36 1.90 -6.71 26.75
CA LYS A 36 0.66 -6.18 26.17
C LYS A 36 0.32 -6.87 24.85
N ASP A 37 1.34 -7.17 24.05
CA ASP A 37 1.17 -7.86 22.76
C ASP A 37 2.21 -8.98 22.58
N PRO A 38 1.80 -10.26 22.58
CA PRO A 38 2.73 -11.37 22.42
C PRO A 38 3.39 -11.43 21.03
N GLU A 39 2.89 -10.69 20.03
CA GLU A 39 3.51 -10.60 18.71
C GLU A 39 4.70 -9.62 18.70
N HIS A 40 4.77 -8.71 19.68
CA HIS A 40 5.90 -7.82 19.87
C HIS A 40 6.99 -8.45 20.75
N LEU A 41 8.24 -8.10 20.47
CA LEU A 41 9.41 -8.58 21.20
C LEU A 41 10.07 -7.42 21.92
N VAL A 42 10.35 -7.61 23.21
CA VAL A 42 11.13 -6.68 24.02
C VAL A 42 12.57 -7.17 24.06
N VAL A 43 13.50 -6.29 23.71
CA VAL A 43 14.95 -6.50 23.84
C VAL A 43 15.44 -5.66 25.00
N SER A 44 15.92 -6.31 26.05
CA SER A 44 16.47 -5.68 27.24
C SER A 44 17.99 -5.63 27.15
N VAL A 45 18.54 -4.44 27.34
CA VAL A 45 19.97 -4.15 27.29
C VAL A 45 20.38 -3.54 28.63
N PRO A 46 21.52 -3.90 29.24
CA PRO A 46 21.93 -3.28 30.50
C PRO A 46 22.15 -1.77 30.35
N ASP A 47 21.90 -1.01 31.41
CA ASP A 47 22.11 0.44 31.45
C ASP A 47 23.55 0.85 31.78
N ASP A 48 24.42 -0.12 32.06
CA ASP A 48 25.85 0.06 32.35
C ASP A 48 26.70 -0.09 31.08
N LEU A 49 26.25 0.50 29.98
CA LEU A 49 27.02 0.60 28.75
C LEU A 49 27.92 1.85 28.78
N ASP A 50 29.01 1.80 28.02
CA ASP A 50 29.81 3.00 27.75
C ASP A 50 28.98 4.02 26.97
N ASP A 51 29.16 5.31 27.23
CA ASP A 51 28.41 6.41 26.58
C ASP A 51 28.36 6.28 25.05
N ALA A 52 29.46 5.82 24.42
CA ALA A 52 29.51 5.65 22.96
C ALA A 52 28.71 4.43 22.47
N LEU A 53 28.57 3.40 23.31
CA LEU A 53 27.71 2.25 23.01
C LEU A 53 26.24 2.61 23.22
N ASP A 54 25.93 3.35 24.27
CA ASP A 54 24.57 3.80 24.58
C ASP A 54 24.01 4.67 23.45
N GLU A 55 24.77 5.68 23.01
CA GLU A 55 24.40 6.54 21.87
C GLU A 55 24.22 5.72 20.57
N ALA A 56 25.07 4.73 20.33
CA ALA A 56 24.97 3.88 19.14
C ALA A 56 23.76 2.93 19.18
N VAL A 57 23.38 2.45 20.36
CA VAL A 57 22.19 1.62 20.58
C VAL A 57 20.94 2.47 20.32
N GLU A 58 20.85 3.67 20.89
CA GLU A 58 19.74 4.61 20.68
C GLU A 58 19.61 4.99 19.20
N GLU A 59 20.69 5.43 18.54
CA GLU A 59 20.67 5.82 17.13
C GLU A 59 20.19 4.67 16.23
N THR A 60 20.63 3.45 16.54
CA THR A 60 20.23 2.27 15.77
C THR A 60 18.76 1.94 15.98
N TYR A 61 18.30 1.99 17.23
CA TYR A 61 16.91 1.75 17.55
C TYR A 61 15.98 2.77 16.87
N GLU A 62 16.29 4.07 16.97
CA GLU A 62 15.54 5.13 16.28
C GLU A 62 15.53 4.96 14.76
N ARG A 63 16.64 4.50 14.17
CA ARG A 63 16.71 4.21 12.72
C ARG A 63 15.76 3.08 12.36
N LEU A 64 15.76 1.99 13.13
CA LEU A 64 14.91 0.83 12.88
C LEU A 64 13.42 1.16 13.07
N GLU A 65 13.06 1.98 14.05
CA GLU A 65 11.69 2.51 14.22
C GLU A 65 11.25 3.33 12.99
N ARG A 66 12.10 4.25 12.51
CA ARG A 66 11.80 5.04 11.30
C ARG A 66 11.60 4.15 10.07
N GLU A 67 12.41 3.11 9.91
CA GLU A 67 12.27 2.16 8.82
C GLU A 67 10.99 1.32 8.94
N TYR A 68 10.62 0.90 10.16
CA TYR A 68 9.34 0.24 10.43
C TYR A 68 8.15 1.14 10.07
N GLU A 69 8.14 2.39 10.55
CA GLU A 69 7.08 3.34 10.20
C GLU A 69 6.97 3.58 8.69
N GLN A 70 8.11 3.70 7.99
CA GLN A 70 8.11 3.88 6.54
C GLN A 70 7.54 2.67 5.82
N ARG A 71 7.87 1.46 6.26
CA ARG A 71 7.30 0.21 5.74
C ARG A 71 5.80 0.16 5.99
N LEU A 72 5.36 0.43 7.21
CA LEU A 72 3.93 0.47 7.56
C LEU A 72 3.19 1.52 6.73
N LYS A 73 3.77 2.72 6.53
CA LYS A 73 3.19 3.74 5.66
C LYS A 73 3.13 3.29 4.21
N GLN A 74 4.16 2.62 3.68
CA GLN A 74 4.16 2.09 2.32
C GLN A 74 3.15 0.95 2.15
N GLU A 75 3.01 0.09 3.15
CA GLU A 75 2.04 -1.01 3.18
C GLU A 75 0.62 -0.45 3.27
N LEU A 76 0.34 0.50 4.17
CA LEU A 76 -0.94 1.20 4.22
C LEU A 76 -1.25 1.99 2.95
N ILE A 77 -0.26 2.59 2.29
CA ILE A 77 -0.44 3.21 0.97
C ILE A 77 -0.71 2.14 -0.09
N ALA A 78 -0.08 0.97 -0.01
CA ALA A 78 -0.28 -0.14 -0.92
C ALA A 78 -1.63 -0.85 -0.71
N GLU A 79 -2.11 -0.95 0.54
CA GLU A 79 -3.41 -1.48 0.95
C GLU A 79 -4.55 -0.50 0.68
N ASP A 80 -4.36 0.80 0.95
CA ASP A 80 -5.31 1.85 0.53
C ASP A 80 -5.39 1.94 -1.01
N GLN A 81 -4.29 1.62 -1.71
CA GLN A 81 -4.30 1.39 -3.15
C GLN A 81 -4.88 0.02 -3.55
N ALA A 82 -4.87 -1.02 -2.72
CA ALA A 82 -5.45 -2.31 -3.08
C ALA A 82 -6.98 -2.35 -2.87
N GLU A 83 -7.50 -1.65 -1.86
CA GLU A 83 -8.91 -1.69 -1.49
C GLU A 83 -9.77 -0.56 -2.10
N LYS A 84 -9.17 0.56 -2.54
CA LYS A 84 -9.88 1.66 -3.25
C LYS A 84 -9.80 1.61 -4.78
N ARG A 85 -9.34 0.50 -5.35
CA ARG A 85 -9.00 0.39 -6.77
C ARG A 85 -10.15 0.04 -7.73
N VAL A 86 -11.37 0.43 -7.40
CA VAL A 86 -12.51 0.37 -8.33
C VAL A 86 -12.89 1.80 -8.72
N THR A 87 -12.47 2.22 -9.92
CA THR A 87 -13.01 3.43 -10.53
C THR A 87 -14.32 3.06 -11.21
N ALA A 88 -15.42 3.73 -10.88
CA ALA A 88 -16.69 3.50 -11.57
C ALA A 88 -16.86 4.50 -12.71
N ILE A 89 -17.23 4.01 -13.89
CA ILE A 89 -17.69 4.86 -14.99
C ILE A 89 -19.19 5.11 -14.78
N SER A 90 -19.60 6.37 -14.74
CA SER A 90 -21.01 6.74 -14.78
C SER A 90 -21.54 6.63 -16.20
N VAL A 91 -22.58 5.85 -16.38
CA VAL A 91 -23.27 5.61 -17.65
C VAL A 91 -24.67 6.18 -17.54
N ASN A 92 -25.02 7.13 -18.39
CA ASN A 92 -26.35 7.71 -18.42
C ASN A 92 -27.18 7.01 -19.50
N LEU A 93 -28.28 6.38 -19.09
CA LEU A 93 -29.22 5.73 -20.00
C LEU A 93 -30.22 6.76 -20.56
N ALA A 94 -30.80 6.49 -21.73
CA ALA A 94 -31.85 7.35 -22.30
C ALA A 94 -33.11 7.38 -21.41
N SER A 95 -33.29 6.42 -20.50
CA SER A 95 -34.34 6.44 -19.48
C SER A 95 -34.16 7.54 -18.42
N GLY A 96 -33.00 8.20 -18.37
CA GLY A 96 -32.63 9.18 -17.35
C GLY A 96 -32.03 8.55 -16.08
N GLU A 97 -31.82 7.23 -16.08
CA GLU A 97 -31.14 6.52 -15.00
C GLU A 97 -29.62 6.52 -15.20
N THR A 98 -28.88 6.71 -14.11
CA THR A 98 -27.41 6.61 -14.10
C THR A 98 -26.99 5.28 -13.49
N CYS A 99 -26.24 4.49 -14.25
CA CYS A 99 -25.61 3.26 -13.79
C CYS A 99 -24.11 3.47 -13.57
N TYR A 100 -23.55 2.82 -12.56
CA TYR A 100 -22.12 2.85 -12.26
C TYR A 100 -21.51 1.50 -12.64
N VAL A 101 -20.60 1.51 -13.61
CA VAL A 101 -19.89 0.30 -14.05
C VAL A 101 -18.56 0.23 -13.32
N PRO A 102 -18.34 -0.76 -12.43
CA PRO A 102 -17.07 -0.90 -11.73
C PRO A 102 -15.98 -1.31 -12.73
N ILE A 103 -14.91 -0.53 -12.80
CA ILE A 103 -13.74 -0.82 -13.63
C ILE A 103 -12.51 -0.94 -12.72
N PRO A 104 -11.66 -1.97 -12.90
CA PRO A 104 -10.38 -2.06 -12.22
C PRO A 104 -9.52 -0.83 -12.53
N GLU A 105 -8.97 -0.18 -11.51
CA GLU A 105 -8.20 1.05 -11.70
C GLU A 105 -6.98 0.86 -12.61
N GLU A 106 -6.36 -0.31 -12.63
CA GLU A 106 -5.26 -0.60 -13.58
C GLU A 106 -5.72 -0.45 -15.03
N MET A 107 -6.96 -0.82 -15.33
CA MET A 107 -7.55 -0.64 -16.64
C MET A 107 -7.85 0.84 -16.90
N MET A 108 -8.41 1.55 -15.92
CA MET A 108 -8.69 2.98 -16.03
C MET A 108 -7.40 3.80 -16.25
N ASN A 109 -6.36 3.54 -15.48
CA ASN A 109 -5.06 4.20 -15.61
C ASN A 109 -4.39 3.91 -16.95
N ARG A 110 -4.58 2.71 -17.51
CA ARG A 110 -4.09 2.39 -18.86
C ARG A 110 -4.86 3.15 -19.94
N LEU A 111 -6.17 3.35 -19.77
CA LEU A 111 -6.99 4.14 -20.68
C LEU A 111 -6.61 5.63 -20.60
N LEU A 112 -6.52 6.19 -19.40
CA LEU A 112 -6.17 7.61 -19.17
C LEU A 112 -4.75 8.00 -19.62
N ARG A 113 -3.88 7.02 -19.89
CA ARG A 113 -2.56 7.27 -20.51
C ARG A 113 -2.64 7.62 -22.00
N VAL A 114 -3.74 7.29 -22.66
CA VAL A 114 -3.89 7.41 -24.12
C VAL A 114 -5.12 8.22 -24.49
N LEU A 115 -6.21 8.09 -23.73
CA LEU A 115 -7.49 8.75 -23.94
C LEU A 115 -7.78 9.71 -22.79
N SER A 116 -8.36 10.85 -23.11
CA SER A 116 -8.92 11.77 -22.13
C SER A 116 -10.23 11.24 -21.54
N THR A 117 -10.65 11.80 -20.40
CA THR A 117 -11.94 11.49 -19.77
C THR A 117 -13.14 11.78 -20.70
N GLU A 118 -13.03 12.80 -21.56
CA GLU A 118 -14.06 13.14 -22.55
C GLU A 118 -14.17 12.05 -23.62
N GLU A 119 -13.06 11.59 -24.19
CA GLU A 119 -13.05 10.52 -25.21
C GLU A 119 -13.56 9.19 -24.65
N ILE A 120 -13.28 8.90 -23.37
CA ILE A 120 -13.84 7.73 -22.68
C ILE A 120 -15.36 7.88 -22.52
N GLY A 121 -15.84 9.08 -22.19
CA GLY A 121 -17.27 9.39 -22.13
C GLY A 121 -17.97 9.21 -23.48
N GLU A 122 -17.39 9.75 -24.55
CA GLU A 122 -17.92 9.61 -25.92
C GLU A 122 -18.00 8.13 -26.36
N LEU A 123 -16.98 7.32 -26.02
CA LEU A 123 -16.99 5.89 -26.28
C LEU A 123 -18.13 5.18 -25.54
N VAL A 124 -18.33 5.52 -24.27
CA VAL A 124 -19.39 4.94 -23.43
C VAL A 124 -20.76 5.33 -23.97
N ASP A 125 -20.98 6.60 -24.31
CA ASP A 125 -22.24 7.11 -24.86
C ASP A 125 -22.57 6.48 -26.21
N ALA A 126 -21.56 6.23 -27.06
CA ALA A 126 -21.74 5.52 -28.33
C ALA A 126 -22.19 4.06 -28.11
N ILE A 127 -21.60 3.37 -27.12
CA ILE A 127 -21.98 1.99 -26.75
C ILE A 127 -23.42 1.97 -26.21
N VAL A 128 -23.77 2.87 -25.29
CA VAL A 128 -25.13 2.98 -24.74
C VAL A 128 -26.13 3.21 -25.86
N SER A 129 -25.87 4.19 -26.73
CA SER A 129 -26.76 4.52 -27.85
C SER A 129 -27.00 3.32 -28.76
N ALA A 130 -25.96 2.54 -29.08
CA ALA A 130 -26.09 1.35 -29.92
C ALA A 130 -26.87 0.22 -29.23
N VAL A 131 -26.63 -0.01 -27.94
CA VAL A 131 -27.31 -1.03 -27.13
C VAL A 131 -28.78 -0.69 -26.93
N GLU A 132 -29.09 0.56 -26.61
CA GLU A 132 -30.47 1.04 -26.40
C GLU A 132 -31.27 1.08 -27.71
N ALA A 133 -30.65 1.49 -28.82
CA ALA A 133 -31.26 1.42 -30.14
C ALA A 133 -31.43 -0.03 -30.65
N ARG A 134 -30.82 -1.02 -29.99
CA ARG A 134 -30.70 -2.42 -30.44
C ARG A 134 -30.21 -2.51 -31.88
N ASP A 135 -29.22 -1.69 -32.22
CA ASP A 135 -28.68 -1.65 -33.57
C ASP A 135 -27.90 -2.93 -33.84
N THR A 136 -28.52 -3.84 -34.58
CA THR A 136 -27.97 -5.16 -34.96
C THR A 136 -27.40 -5.15 -36.38
N ARG A 137 -27.25 -3.97 -36.99
CA ARG A 137 -26.68 -3.85 -38.34
C ARG A 137 -25.22 -4.34 -38.32
N PRO A 138 -24.82 -5.22 -39.26
CA PRO A 138 -23.46 -5.74 -39.31
C PRO A 138 -22.45 -4.63 -39.64
N ILE A 139 -21.30 -4.62 -38.94
CA ILE A 139 -20.21 -3.62 -39.08
C ILE A 139 -19.36 -3.88 -40.35
N CYS A 140 -20.01 -4.23 -41.46
CA CYS A 140 -19.36 -4.34 -42.76
C CYS A 140 -20.28 -3.81 -43.85
N HIS A 141 -20.24 -2.49 -44.03
CA HIS A 141 -20.35 -1.89 -45.36
C HIS A 141 -19.48 -0.64 -45.44
N HIS A 142 -18.24 -0.84 -45.83
CA HIS A 142 -17.53 0.15 -46.64
C HIS A 142 -17.25 -0.48 -48.01
N VAL A 143 -18.15 -0.24 -48.97
CA VAL A 143 -17.97 -0.19 -50.44
C VAL A 143 -19.11 0.71 -50.95
N GLN A 144 -18.89 2.03 -51.12
CA GLN A 144 -18.56 2.78 -52.35
C GLN A 144 -19.70 2.96 -53.37
N ASP A 145 -19.58 4.05 -54.16
CA ASP A 145 -20.41 4.61 -55.26
C ASP A 145 -21.49 5.64 -54.81
N ASP A 146 -21.48 6.93 -55.20
CA ASP A 146 -20.94 7.65 -56.38
C ASP A 146 -20.35 9.03 -55.97
#